data_AF-A0A0N7M967-F1
#
_entry.id   AF-A0A0N7M967-F1
#
_cell.length_a   1.000
_cell.length_b   1.000
_cell.length_c   1.000
_cell.angle_alpha   90.00
_cell.angle_beta   90.00
_cell.angle_gamma   90.00
#
_symmetry.space_group_name_H-M   'P 1'
#
loop_
_entity.id
_entity.type
_entity.pdbx_description
1 polymer ?
#
loop_
_entity_poly.entity_id
_entity_poly.type
_entity_poly.pdbx_seq_one_letter_code
_entity_poly.pdbx_strand_id
1 'polypeptide(L)'
;MTDISQMPDAAPTAKPKSGSLFEKDARTKRRNAAESRFKMYGIAAIGIGLLMLVVLVTNIVTAGTGAFQQTYLELNVELKADKLDKKGNGNIEDIKKVSTFGYAPLIASALENEVVQLGIQTDLKPKEMGKILSKAAQAELRNYVIANPDEIGKAVSFRFLTNSRVDGYMKGRVTRESIANDKSVSVEQLDFVDQLRDAGVLYKAFNLDFIFGSDASDQRPEAAGIGVSMLGSLFMMFVVLALALPIGVAASIYLEEFAPQNRLTDIIEVNISNLAAVPSIVFGILGLAVFINYMHLPTSAPLVGGLVLTLMTLPTIIISTRASLKAVPPSIRDAALGVGASKMQAVFHHVLPLAAPGILTGTIIGLAQALGETAPLLLIGMVGFIASNPPDGIVAGFLSPNSAMPAQIYEWSKRADPAFYERAWGGIIILLIFLVTMNTIAVLLRRRFERRW
;
A
#
# COMPACT_ATOMS: atom_id res chain seq x y z
N MET A 1 8.91 84.52 44.63
CA MET A 1 9.67 85.33 43.66
C MET A 1 10.16 84.35 42.60
N THR A 2 9.38 84.14 41.54
CA THR A 2 9.48 84.82 40.22
C THR A 2 10.71 84.28 39.47
N ASP A 3 10.61 83.63 38.32
CA ASP A 3 9.92 84.15 37.14
C ASP A 3 9.31 83.10 36.20
N ILE A 4 8.20 83.53 35.61
CA ILE A 4 7.47 83.00 34.46
C ILE A 4 7.98 83.73 33.20
N SER A 5 7.77 83.11 32.03
CA SER A 5 7.91 83.59 30.65
C SER A 5 9.19 83.06 29.96
N GLN A 6 9.16 82.52 28.73
CA GLN A 6 8.29 82.77 27.58
C GLN A 6 8.10 81.47 26.76
N MET A 7 6.88 81.27 26.24
CA MET A 7 6.62 80.39 25.09
C MET A 7 7.04 81.10 23.80
N PRO A 8 7.61 80.38 22.80
CA PRO A 8 7.51 80.78 21.42
C PRO A 8 6.51 79.90 20.65
N ASP A 9 5.57 80.61 20.03
CA ASP A 9 4.84 80.32 18.80
C ASP A 9 4.15 78.97 18.60
N ALA A 10 2.82 79.09 18.56
CA ALA A 10 1.88 78.12 18.05
C ALA A 10 2.26 77.62 16.65
N ALA A 11 2.72 76.37 16.57
CA ALA A 11 2.64 75.61 15.33
C ALA A 11 1.17 75.50 14.90
N PRO A 12 0.84 75.63 13.60
CA PRO A 12 -0.54 75.54 13.14
C PRO A 12 -1.10 74.17 13.49
N THR A 13 -2.15 74.16 14.32
CA THR A 13 -2.93 72.97 14.63
C THR A 13 -3.51 72.43 13.32
N ALA A 14 -2.89 71.38 12.79
CA ALA A 14 -3.47 70.61 11.71
C ALA A 14 -4.84 70.10 12.20
N LYS A 15 -5.92 70.66 11.66
CA LYS A 15 -7.29 70.22 11.93
C LYS A 15 -7.34 68.69 11.86
N PRO A 16 -7.85 67.98 12.88
CA PRO A 16 -8.08 66.55 12.75
C PRO A 16 -9.09 66.38 11.61
N LYS A 17 -8.67 65.74 10.51
CA LYS A 17 -9.59 65.37 9.45
C LYS A 17 -10.62 64.43 10.07
N SER A 18 -11.82 64.93 10.35
CA SER A 18 -12.96 64.13 10.77
C SER A 18 -13.49 63.36 9.56
N GLY A 19 -12.73 62.34 9.14
CA GLY A 19 -13.25 61.34 8.22
C GLY A 19 -14.31 60.51 8.95
N SER A 20 -15.46 60.33 8.33
CA SER A 20 -16.52 59.47 8.85
C SER A 20 -15.97 58.06 9.09
N LEU A 21 -16.29 57.43 10.23
CA LEU A 21 -15.95 56.02 10.52
C LEU A 21 -16.51 55.05 9.46
N PHE A 22 -17.46 55.49 8.65
CA PHE A 22 -18.07 54.74 7.55
C PHE A 22 -17.36 54.93 6.20
N GLU A 23 -16.49 55.95 6.06
CA GLU A 23 -15.68 56.13 4.85
C GLU A 23 -14.35 55.39 4.99
N LYS A 24 -14.16 54.38 4.14
CA LYS A 24 -12.91 53.61 4.10
C LYS A 24 -11.79 54.52 3.58
N ASP A 25 -10.88 54.92 4.47
CA ASP A 25 -9.63 55.60 4.09
C ASP A 25 -8.85 54.80 3.02
N ALA A 26 -8.08 55.50 2.18
CA ALA A 26 -7.30 54.91 1.10
C ALA A 26 -6.33 53.82 1.60
N ARG A 27 -5.81 53.95 2.82
CA ARG A 27 -4.99 52.93 3.49
C ARG A 27 -5.79 51.67 3.81
N THR A 28 -7.01 51.82 4.34
CA THR A 28 -7.95 50.71 4.62
C THR A 28 -8.36 50.00 3.32
N LYS A 29 -8.62 50.74 2.24
CA LYS A 29 -8.91 50.14 0.92
C LYS A 29 -7.73 49.32 0.39
N ARG A 30 -6.49 49.81 0.52
CA ARG A 30 -5.27 49.08 0.14
C ARG A 30 -5.04 47.82 0.98
N ARG A 31 -5.22 47.91 2.30
CA ARG A 31 -5.09 46.76 3.22
C ARG A 31 -6.13 45.68 2.88
N ASN A 32 -7.39 46.06 2.73
CA ASN A 32 -8.47 45.11 2.41
C ASN A 32 -8.25 44.46 1.03
N ALA A 33 -7.71 45.20 0.04
CA ALA A 33 -7.34 44.61 -1.24
C ALA A 33 -6.18 43.62 -1.12
N ALA A 34 -5.17 43.92 -0.29
CA ALA A 34 -4.07 42.98 -0.01
C ALA A 34 -4.56 41.71 0.70
N GLU A 35 -5.42 41.86 1.70
CA GLU A 35 -6.06 40.76 2.43
C GLU A 35 -6.94 39.91 1.50
N SER A 36 -7.74 40.53 0.63
CA SER A 36 -8.55 39.83 -0.36
C SER A 36 -7.70 39.03 -1.35
N ARG A 37 -6.56 39.58 -1.80
CA ARG A 37 -5.62 38.85 -2.66
C ARG A 37 -4.99 37.67 -1.93
N PHE A 38 -4.54 37.88 -0.68
CA PHE A 38 -3.97 36.81 0.14
C PHE A 38 -4.97 35.66 0.35
N LYS A 39 -6.22 35.98 0.69
CA LYS A 39 -7.31 35.00 0.81
C LYS A 39 -7.57 34.27 -0.51
N MET A 40 -7.60 35.00 -1.63
CA MET A 40 -7.77 34.42 -2.96
C MET A 40 -6.62 33.47 -3.32
N TYR A 41 -5.37 33.83 -3.03
CA TYR A 41 -4.21 32.95 -3.22
C TYR A 41 -4.31 31.69 -2.37
N GLY A 42 -4.74 31.82 -1.10
CA GLY A 42 -4.98 30.67 -0.24
C GLY A 42 -6.05 29.72 -0.78
N ILE A 43 -7.20 30.27 -1.20
CA ILE A 43 -8.29 29.47 -1.80
C ILE A 43 -7.84 28.83 -3.13
N ALA A 44 -7.12 29.57 -3.97
CA ALA A 44 -6.60 29.06 -5.23
C ALA A 44 -5.60 27.91 -5.00
N ALA A 45 -4.70 28.04 -4.02
CA ALA A 45 -3.75 26.99 -3.67
C ALA A 45 -4.45 25.71 -3.19
N ILE A 46 -5.46 25.85 -2.31
CA ILE A 46 -6.29 24.71 -1.87
C ILE A 46 -7.04 24.10 -3.06
N GLY A 47 -7.62 24.94 -3.92
CA GLY A 47 -8.34 24.50 -5.12
C GLY A 47 -7.46 23.72 -6.09
N ILE A 48 -6.24 24.18 -6.35
CA ILE A 48 -5.26 23.45 -7.17
C ILE A 48 -4.90 22.11 -6.52
N GLY A 49 -4.66 22.09 -5.20
CA GLY A 49 -4.36 20.85 -4.48
C GLY A 49 -5.49 19.82 -4.58
N LEU A 50 -6.74 20.25 -4.39
CA LEU A 50 -7.92 19.39 -4.53
C LEU A 50 -8.13 18.92 -5.97
N LEU A 51 -7.91 19.79 -6.96
CA LEU A 51 -8.00 19.42 -8.37
C LEU A 51 -6.97 18.33 -8.72
N MET A 52 -5.71 18.51 -8.30
CA MET A 52 -4.66 17.52 -8.51
C MET A 52 -4.97 16.19 -7.82
N LEU A 53 -5.55 16.23 -6.62
CA LEU A 53 -6.01 15.03 -5.93
C LEU A 53 -7.12 14.32 -6.71
N VAL A 54 -8.11 15.04 -7.22
CA VAL A 54 -9.19 14.45 -8.03
C VAL A 54 -8.64 13.83 -9.31
N VAL A 55 -7.72 14.51 -9.99
CA VAL A 55 -7.04 13.96 -11.18
C VAL A 55 -6.26 12.69 -10.83
N LEU A 56 -5.50 12.71 -9.73
CA LEU A 56 -4.72 11.55 -9.27
C LEU A 56 -5.63 10.36 -8.94
N VAL A 57 -6.69 10.58 -8.16
CA VAL A 57 -7.64 9.52 -7.78
C VAL A 57 -8.37 8.98 -9.00
N THR A 58 -8.79 9.85 -9.91
CA THR A 58 -9.44 9.43 -11.16
C THR A 58 -8.50 8.54 -11.97
N ASN A 59 -7.24 8.95 -12.15
CA ASN A 59 -6.24 8.15 -12.87
C ASN A 59 -5.99 6.80 -12.18
N ILE A 60 -5.86 6.77 -10.86
CA ILE A 60 -5.69 5.54 -10.07
C ILE A 60 -6.85 4.57 -10.33
N VAL A 61 -8.09 5.07 -10.21
CA VAL A 61 -9.29 4.24 -10.38
C VAL A 61 -9.39 3.76 -11.82
N THR A 62 -9.30 4.65 -12.82
CA THR A 62 -9.47 4.27 -14.23
C THR A 62 -8.37 3.33 -14.74
N ALA A 63 -7.12 3.52 -14.30
CA ALA A 63 -6.01 2.66 -14.72
C ALA A 63 -5.96 1.33 -13.93
N GLY A 64 -6.51 1.31 -12.71
CA GLY A 64 -6.45 0.14 -11.82
C GLY A 64 -7.67 -0.78 -11.86
N THR A 65 -8.84 -0.31 -12.31
CA THR A 65 -10.06 -1.14 -12.33
C THR A 65 -9.92 -2.41 -13.16
N GLY A 66 -9.09 -2.39 -14.21
CA GLY A 66 -8.81 -3.56 -15.04
C GLY A 66 -8.25 -4.74 -14.23
N ALA A 67 -7.46 -4.47 -13.18
CA ALA A 67 -6.81 -5.51 -12.39
C ALA A 67 -7.81 -6.39 -11.60
N PHE A 68 -8.98 -5.83 -11.29
CA PHE A 68 -10.06 -6.56 -10.60
C PHE A 68 -10.93 -7.38 -11.55
N GLN A 69 -10.64 -7.35 -12.84
CA GLN A 69 -11.25 -8.23 -13.83
C GLN A 69 -10.20 -9.16 -14.39
N GLN A 70 -10.63 -10.33 -14.83
CA GLN A 70 -9.74 -11.30 -15.46
C GLN A 70 -10.51 -12.10 -16.49
N THR A 71 -9.84 -12.38 -17.60
CA THR A 71 -10.38 -13.20 -18.67
C THR A 71 -10.06 -14.67 -18.41
N TYR A 72 -11.09 -15.50 -18.50
CA TYR A 72 -11.02 -16.93 -18.31
C TYR A 72 -11.53 -17.66 -19.55
N LEU A 73 -10.99 -18.84 -19.78
CA LEU A 73 -11.48 -19.80 -20.76
C LEU A 73 -11.94 -21.05 -20.02
N GLU A 74 -13.20 -21.41 -20.20
CA GLU A 74 -13.76 -22.64 -19.67
C GLU A 74 -13.50 -23.81 -20.64
N LEU A 75 -12.92 -24.90 -20.14
CA LEU A 75 -12.61 -26.09 -20.92
C LEU A 75 -12.98 -27.35 -20.14
N ASN A 76 -13.65 -28.28 -20.82
CA ASN A 76 -13.87 -29.62 -20.29
C ASN A 76 -12.65 -30.49 -20.57
N VAL A 77 -11.84 -30.73 -19.54
CA VAL A 77 -10.61 -31.51 -19.65
C VAL A 77 -10.85 -32.95 -19.22
N GLU A 78 -10.63 -33.88 -20.16
CA GLU A 78 -10.64 -35.31 -19.89
C GLU A 78 -9.34 -35.74 -19.21
N LEU A 79 -9.42 -36.17 -17.95
CA LEU A 79 -8.28 -36.58 -17.14
C LEU A 79 -7.85 -38.01 -17.47
N LYS A 80 -7.29 -38.23 -18.66
CA LYS A 80 -6.94 -39.58 -19.15
C LYS A 80 -5.98 -40.33 -18.22
N ALA A 81 -6.42 -41.48 -17.70
CA ALA A 81 -5.66 -42.33 -16.79
C ALA A 81 -4.30 -42.73 -17.39
N ASP A 82 -4.27 -43.08 -18.68
CA ASP A 82 -3.05 -43.49 -19.41
C ASP A 82 -1.92 -42.44 -19.37
N LYS A 83 -2.27 -41.17 -19.17
CA LYS A 83 -1.30 -40.06 -19.10
C LYS A 83 -0.94 -39.67 -17.66
N LEU A 84 -1.90 -39.76 -16.75
CA LEU A 84 -1.79 -39.24 -15.38
C LEU A 84 -1.39 -40.31 -14.36
N ASP A 85 -1.82 -41.54 -14.57
CA ASP A 85 -1.46 -42.72 -13.76
C ASP A 85 -0.90 -43.82 -14.69
N LYS A 86 0.35 -43.65 -15.10
CA LYS A 86 1.04 -44.57 -16.03
C LYS A 86 1.12 -46.01 -15.52
N LYS A 87 0.94 -46.24 -14.21
CA LYS A 87 1.00 -47.57 -13.60
C LYS A 87 -0.38 -48.13 -13.25
N GLY A 88 -1.44 -47.34 -13.38
CA GLY A 88 -2.82 -47.73 -13.07
C GLY A 88 -3.03 -48.15 -11.61
N ASN A 89 -2.19 -47.66 -10.69
CA ASN A 89 -2.18 -48.10 -9.29
C ASN A 89 -2.84 -47.10 -8.33
N GLY A 90 -3.31 -45.95 -8.83
CA GLY A 90 -3.93 -44.88 -8.03
C GLY A 90 -2.99 -44.27 -6.98
N ASN A 91 -1.69 -44.52 -7.06
CA ASN A 91 -0.75 -44.11 -6.00
C ASN A 91 -0.34 -42.64 -6.19
N ILE A 92 -0.63 -41.82 -5.17
CA ILE A 92 -0.32 -40.38 -5.14
C ILE A 92 1.17 -40.09 -5.38
N GLU A 93 2.06 -40.96 -4.90
CA GLU A 93 3.51 -40.78 -5.05
C GLU A 93 3.98 -41.04 -6.49
N ASP A 94 3.25 -41.84 -7.25
CA ASP A 94 3.51 -42.04 -8.67
C ASP A 94 2.88 -40.94 -9.53
N ILE A 95 1.69 -40.45 -9.16
CA ILE A 95 1.01 -39.32 -9.83
C ILE A 95 1.83 -38.02 -9.69
N LYS A 96 2.39 -37.75 -8.49
CA LYS A 96 3.24 -36.57 -8.24
C LYS A 96 4.48 -36.51 -9.14
N LYS A 97 4.97 -37.65 -9.65
CA LYS A 97 6.13 -37.74 -10.55
C LYS A 97 5.82 -37.25 -11.96
N VAL A 98 4.55 -37.12 -12.34
CA VAL A 98 4.17 -36.50 -13.62
C VAL A 98 4.56 -35.02 -13.58
N SER A 99 5.45 -34.63 -14.49
CA SER A 99 5.89 -33.24 -14.61
C SER A 99 4.75 -32.35 -15.10
N THR A 100 4.81 -31.06 -14.78
CA THR A 100 3.83 -30.05 -15.23
C THR A 100 3.65 -30.05 -16.75
N PHE A 101 4.73 -30.26 -17.51
CA PHE A 101 4.69 -30.37 -18.97
C PHE A 101 3.88 -31.57 -19.47
N GLY A 102 3.76 -32.63 -18.67
CA GLY A 102 2.94 -33.81 -19.00
C GLY A 102 1.44 -33.53 -19.09
N TYR A 103 0.99 -32.42 -18.51
CA TYR A 103 -0.41 -31.98 -18.54
C TYR A 103 -0.76 -31.13 -19.77
N ALA A 104 0.25 -30.61 -20.50
CA ALA A 104 0.04 -29.78 -21.68
C ALA A 104 -0.79 -30.46 -22.79
N PRO A 105 -0.59 -31.76 -23.12
CA PRO A 105 -1.37 -32.43 -24.15
C PRO A 105 -2.85 -32.59 -23.79
N LEU A 106 -3.18 -32.69 -22.49
CA LEU A 106 -4.57 -32.81 -22.03
C LEU A 106 -5.33 -31.51 -22.30
N ILE A 107 -4.71 -30.37 -21.98
CA ILE A 107 -5.27 -29.05 -22.24
C ILE A 107 -5.41 -28.81 -23.75
N ALA A 108 -4.39 -29.17 -24.55
CA ALA A 108 -4.45 -29.03 -25.99
C ALA A 108 -5.57 -29.88 -26.61
N SER A 109 -5.73 -31.14 -26.17
CA SER A 109 -6.81 -32.02 -26.65
C SER A 109 -8.19 -31.50 -26.25
N ALA A 110 -8.32 -30.97 -25.02
CA ALA A 110 -9.57 -30.36 -24.56
C ALA A 110 -9.95 -29.16 -25.42
N LEU A 111 -8.98 -28.29 -25.73
CA LEU A 111 -9.19 -27.12 -26.58
C LEU A 111 -9.58 -27.50 -28.02
N GLU A 112 -8.92 -28.51 -28.60
CA GLU A 112 -9.29 -29.05 -29.92
C GLU A 112 -10.72 -29.58 -29.93
N ASN A 113 -11.09 -30.38 -28.93
CA ASN A 113 -12.44 -30.92 -28.81
C ASN A 113 -13.49 -29.81 -28.69
N GLU A 114 -13.22 -28.79 -27.88
CA GLU A 114 -14.11 -27.65 -27.69
C GLU A 114 -14.31 -26.87 -29.01
N VAL A 115 -13.22 -26.62 -29.75
CA VAL A 115 -13.28 -25.96 -31.08
C VAL A 115 -14.14 -26.75 -32.07
N VAL A 116 -13.99 -28.07 -32.09
CA VAL A 116 -14.82 -28.96 -32.94
C VAL A 116 -16.28 -28.92 -32.52
N GLN A 117 -16.57 -28.98 -31.21
CA GLN A 117 -17.94 -28.95 -30.69
C GLN A 117 -18.65 -27.62 -30.98
N LEU A 118 -17.93 -26.51 -30.88
CA LEU A 118 -18.45 -25.16 -31.15
C LEU A 118 -18.51 -24.83 -32.65
N GLY A 119 -17.97 -25.68 -33.52
CA GLY A 119 -17.93 -25.44 -34.97
C GLY A 119 -17.03 -24.25 -35.38
N ILE A 120 -16.05 -23.92 -34.56
CA ILE A 120 -15.12 -22.80 -34.76
C ILE A 120 -14.12 -23.16 -35.88
N GLN A 121 -14.00 -22.31 -36.90
CA GLN A 121 -13.04 -22.50 -37.98
C GLN A 121 -11.78 -21.66 -37.71
N THR A 122 -10.64 -22.34 -37.62
CA THR A 122 -9.35 -21.69 -37.38
C THR A 122 -8.21 -22.43 -38.09
N ASP A 123 -7.30 -21.66 -38.68
CA ASP A 123 -6.06 -22.19 -39.28
C ASP A 123 -4.93 -22.34 -38.25
N LEU A 124 -5.20 -22.00 -36.98
CA LEU A 124 -4.21 -22.09 -35.91
C LEU A 124 -3.86 -23.54 -35.59
N LYS A 125 -2.56 -23.80 -35.49
CA LYS A 125 -2.06 -25.09 -34.98
C LYS A 125 -2.44 -25.25 -33.50
N PRO A 126 -2.61 -26.48 -32.99
CA PRO A 126 -2.97 -26.73 -31.59
C PRO A 126 -2.10 -26.06 -30.55
N LYS A 127 -0.80 -26.00 -30.83
CA LYS A 127 0.18 -25.31 -29.98
C LYS A 127 -0.07 -23.80 -29.91
N GLU A 128 -0.45 -23.18 -31.02
CA GLU A 128 -0.74 -21.74 -31.10
C GLU A 128 -2.10 -21.41 -30.46
N MET A 129 -3.09 -22.30 -30.61
CA MET A 129 -4.35 -22.20 -29.85
C MET A 129 -4.07 -22.24 -28.35
N GLY A 130 -3.27 -23.21 -27.87
CA GLY A 130 -2.95 -23.33 -26.45
C GLY A 130 -2.14 -22.16 -25.86
N LYS A 131 -1.46 -21.36 -26.68
CA LYS A 131 -0.73 -20.16 -26.20
C LYS A 131 -1.64 -19.05 -25.70
N ILE A 132 -2.94 -19.06 -26.02
CA ILE A 132 -3.89 -18.08 -25.48
C ILE A 132 -4.10 -18.25 -23.97
N LEU A 133 -3.81 -19.44 -23.43
CA LEU A 133 -3.88 -19.74 -22.01
C LEU A 133 -2.62 -19.27 -21.28
N SER A 134 -2.79 -18.97 -20.00
CA SER A 134 -1.67 -18.70 -19.11
C SER A 134 -0.76 -19.92 -19.00
N LYS A 135 0.54 -19.66 -18.82
CA LYS A 135 1.51 -20.71 -18.46
C LYS A 135 1.18 -21.37 -17.13
N ALA A 136 0.31 -20.77 -16.31
CA ALA A 136 -0.21 -21.32 -15.05
C ALA A 136 -1.10 -22.55 -15.24
N ALA A 137 -1.80 -22.67 -16.37
CA ALA A 137 -2.87 -23.65 -16.57
C ALA A 137 -2.42 -25.10 -16.33
N GLN A 138 -1.19 -25.44 -16.74
CA GLN A 138 -0.62 -26.77 -16.54
C GLN A 138 -0.34 -27.07 -15.06
N ALA A 139 0.12 -26.06 -14.31
CA ALA A 139 0.39 -26.19 -12.88
C ALA A 139 -0.92 -26.29 -12.09
N GLU A 140 -1.93 -25.52 -12.48
CA GLU A 140 -3.27 -25.57 -11.91
C GLU A 140 -3.92 -26.95 -12.09
N LEU A 141 -3.89 -27.48 -13.32
CA LEU A 141 -4.40 -28.81 -13.61
C LEU A 141 -3.66 -29.90 -12.82
N ARG A 142 -2.32 -29.80 -12.73
CA ARG A 142 -1.51 -30.71 -11.94
C ARG A 142 -1.87 -30.67 -10.45
N ASN A 143 -2.00 -29.47 -9.88
CA ASN A 143 -2.33 -29.30 -8.47
C ASN A 143 -3.72 -29.87 -8.16
N TYR A 144 -4.69 -29.66 -9.06
CA TYR A 144 -6.03 -30.25 -8.94
C TYR A 144 -6.00 -31.78 -8.95
N VAL A 145 -5.28 -32.39 -9.89
CA VAL A 145 -5.18 -33.86 -10.01
C VAL A 145 -4.49 -34.48 -8.79
N ILE A 146 -3.46 -33.82 -8.24
CA ILE A 146 -2.78 -34.29 -7.02
C ILE A 146 -3.70 -34.18 -5.81
N ALA A 147 -4.53 -33.14 -5.72
CA ALA A 147 -5.49 -32.96 -4.64
C ALA A 147 -6.70 -33.90 -4.77
N ASN A 148 -7.07 -34.30 -5.99
CA ASN A 148 -8.24 -35.13 -6.29
C ASN A 148 -7.89 -36.32 -7.21
N PRO A 149 -7.13 -37.32 -6.74
CA PRO A 149 -6.75 -38.47 -7.57
C PRO A 149 -7.96 -39.29 -8.08
N ASP A 150 -9.07 -39.29 -7.35
CA ASP A 150 -10.30 -40.04 -7.67
C ASP A 150 -11.07 -39.46 -8.88
N GLU A 151 -10.66 -38.30 -9.38
CA GLU A 151 -11.22 -37.67 -10.57
C GLU A 151 -10.49 -38.11 -11.86
N ILE A 152 -9.39 -38.83 -11.75
CA ILE A 152 -8.69 -39.40 -12.91
C ILE A 152 -9.63 -40.37 -13.64
N GLY A 153 -9.74 -40.19 -14.96
CA GLY A 153 -10.65 -40.91 -15.84
C GLY A 153 -11.96 -40.19 -16.14
N LYS A 154 -12.26 -39.06 -15.48
CA LYS A 154 -13.46 -38.24 -15.73
C LYS A 154 -13.15 -37.01 -16.56
N ALA A 155 -14.19 -36.47 -17.21
CA ALA A 155 -14.15 -35.12 -17.78
C ALA A 155 -14.58 -34.11 -16.72
N VAL A 156 -13.71 -33.14 -16.45
CA VAL A 156 -13.94 -32.09 -15.43
C VAL A 156 -13.83 -30.73 -16.11
N SER A 157 -14.76 -29.83 -15.80
CA SER A 157 -14.71 -28.45 -16.28
C SER A 157 -13.67 -27.66 -15.48
N PHE A 158 -12.76 -26.99 -16.19
CA PHE A 158 -11.75 -26.10 -15.63
C PHE A 158 -11.91 -24.70 -16.18
N ARG A 159 -11.71 -23.71 -15.32
CA ARG A 159 -11.67 -22.30 -15.68
C ARG A 159 -10.23 -21.81 -15.69
N PHE A 160 -9.59 -21.81 -16.86
CA PHE A 160 -8.20 -21.41 -16.99
C PHE A 160 -8.04 -19.91 -17.21
N LEU A 161 -7.00 -19.32 -16.62
CA LEU A 161 -6.55 -17.97 -16.95
C LEU A 161 -6.08 -17.89 -18.40
N THR A 162 -6.47 -16.84 -19.12
CA THR A 162 -5.83 -16.50 -20.39
C THR A 162 -4.51 -15.78 -20.15
N ASN A 163 -3.61 -15.79 -21.13
CA ASN A 163 -2.37 -15.04 -21.09
C ASN A 163 -2.62 -13.51 -21.02
N SER A 164 -1.57 -12.75 -20.71
CA SER A 164 -1.68 -11.30 -20.51
C SER A 164 -2.15 -10.48 -21.71
N ARG A 165 -1.89 -10.95 -22.95
CA ARG A 165 -2.27 -10.26 -24.19
C ARG A 165 -3.73 -10.49 -24.53
N VAL A 166 -4.20 -11.72 -24.38
CA VAL A 166 -5.60 -12.09 -24.60
C VAL A 166 -6.49 -11.41 -23.56
N ASP A 167 -6.06 -11.42 -22.29
CA ASP A 167 -6.75 -10.66 -21.25
C ASP A 167 -6.73 -9.15 -21.54
N GLY A 168 -5.59 -8.62 -21.98
CA GLY A 168 -5.46 -7.23 -22.41
C GLY A 168 -6.38 -6.88 -23.58
N TYR A 169 -6.57 -7.78 -24.54
CA TYR A 169 -7.48 -7.58 -25.68
C TYR A 169 -8.93 -7.52 -25.22
N MET A 170 -9.36 -8.46 -24.36
CA MET A 170 -10.71 -8.47 -23.77
C MET A 170 -11.01 -7.26 -22.88
N LYS A 171 -9.97 -6.59 -22.39
CA LYS A 171 -10.05 -5.34 -21.62
C LYS A 171 -9.82 -4.08 -22.47
N GLY A 172 -9.54 -4.21 -23.77
CA GLY A 172 -9.29 -3.08 -24.68
C GLY A 172 -7.91 -2.43 -24.55
N ARG A 173 -6.98 -3.02 -23.78
CA ARG A 173 -5.57 -2.58 -23.67
C ARG A 173 -4.73 -3.00 -24.86
N VAL A 174 -5.06 -4.13 -25.47
CA VAL A 174 -4.41 -4.65 -26.69
C VAL A 174 -5.42 -4.51 -27.82
N THR A 175 -4.97 -3.91 -28.93
CA THR A 175 -5.74 -3.76 -30.16
C THR A 175 -5.02 -4.46 -31.32
N ARG A 176 -5.74 -4.77 -32.40
CA ARG A 176 -5.13 -5.33 -33.64
C ARG A 176 -4.03 -4.44 -34.22
N GLU A 177 -4.10 -3.13 -34.00
CA GLU A 177 -3.06 -2.18 -34.39
C GLU A 177 -1.83 -2.26 -33.48
N SER A 178 -2.03 -2.44 -32.17
CA SER A 178 -0.93 -2.51 -31.19
C SER A 178 -0.04 -3.74 -31.35
N ILE A 179 -0.57 -4.84 -31.90
CA ILE A 179 0.14 -6.11 -32.05
C ILE A 179 1.06 -6.15 -33.28
N ALA A 180 1.03 -5.13 -34.16
CA ALA A 180 1.97 -5.04 -35.29
C ALA A 180 3.44 -5.08 -34.84
N ASN A 181 3.72 -4.63 -33.60
CA ASN A 181 5.05 -4.64 -32.99
C ASN A 181 5.21 -5.67 -31.84
N ASP A 182 4.15 -6.40 -31.46
CA ASP A 182 4.20 -7.39 -30.37
C ASP A 182 4.22 -8.82 -30.96
N LYS A 183 5.29 -9.57 -30.68
CA LYS A 183 5.43 -10.98 -31.13
C LYS A 183 4.73 -11.99 -30.21
N SER A 184 4.08 -11.52 -29.15
CA SER A 184 3.50 -12.38 -28.11
C SER A 184 2.10 -12.90 -28.46
N VAL A 185 1.41 -12.26 -29.41
CA VAL A 185 0.07 -12.65 -29.91
C VAL A 185 -0.07 -12.31 -31.39
N SER A 186 -0.75 -13.15 -32.18
CA SER A 186 -1.02 -12.90 -33.61
C SER A 186 -2.46 -12.41 -33.85
N VAL A 187 -2.72 -11.87 -35.05
CA VAL A 187 -4.07 -11.41 -35.44
C VAL A 187 -5.04 -12.59 -35.47
N GLU A 188 -4.60 -13.74 -36.01
CA GLU A 188 -5.39 -14.96 -36.11
C GLU A 188 -5.75 -15.50 -34.71
N GLN A 189 -4.88 -15.33 -33.71
CA GLN A 189 -5.19 -15.63 -32.31
C GLN A 189 -6.25 -14.70 -31.74
N LEU A 190 -6.27 -13.42 -32.11
CA LEU A 190 -7.33 -12.50 -31.66
C LEU A 190 -8.68 -12.83 -32.32
N ASP A 191 -8.68 -13.21 -33.60
CA ASP A 191 -9.89 -13.64 -34.30
C ASP A 191 -10.43 -14.95 -33.70
N PHE A 192 -9.54 -15.86 -33.29
CA PHE A 192 -9.91 -17.06 -32.53
C PHE A 192 -10.50 -16.72 -31.15
N VAL A 193 -9.94 -15.73 -30.45
CA VAL A 193 -10.47 -15.25 -29.17
C VAL A 193 -11.86 -14.63 -29.34
N ASP A 194 -12.11 -13.88 -30.41
CA ASP A 194 -13.44 -13.34 -30.71
C ASP A 194 -14.46 -14.47 -30.92
N GLN A 195 -14.11 -15.53 -31.66
CA GLN A 195 -14.97 -16.69 -31.84
C GLN A 195 -15.27 -17.41 -30.51
N LEU A 196 -14.26 -17.58 -29.64
CA LEU A 196 -14.44 -18.18 -28.31
C LEU A 196 -15.30 -17.32 -27.38
N ARG A 197 -15.18 -15.99 -27.47
CA ARG A 197 -16.03 -15.04 -26.74
C ARG A 197 -17.47 -15.15 -27.21
N ASP A 198 -17.68 -15.14 -28.52
CA ASP A 198 -19.02 -15.15 -29.13
C ASP A 198 -19.73 -16.49 -28.86
N ALA A 199 -18.96 -17.58 -28.72
CA ALA A 199 -19.44 -18.89 -28.25
C ALA A 199 -19.72 -18.97 -26.73
N GLY A 200 -19.34 -17.95 -25.95
CA GLY A 200 -19.61 -17.87 -24.51
C GLY A 200 -18.66 -18.66 -23.61
N VAL A 201 -17.66 -19.38 -24.16
CA VAL A 201 -16.67 -20.14 -23.38
C VAL A 201 -15.54 -19.27 -22.84
N LEU A 202 -15.32 -18.09 -23.44
CA LEU A 202 -14.34 -17.11 -23.00
C LEU A 202 -15.05 -15.87 -22.46
N TYR A 203 -14.82 -15.56 -21.18
CA TYR A 203 -15.53 -14.48 -20.49
C TYR A 203 -14.65 -13.74 -19.48
N LYS A 204 -15.05 -12.52 -19.14
CA LYS A 204 -14.45 -11.73 -18.06
C LYS A 204 -15.22 -11.95 -16.77
N ALA A 205 -14.51 -12.21 -15.69
CA ALA A 205 -15.07 -12.29 -14.34
C ALA A 205 -14.26 -11.44 -13.35
N PHE A 206 -14.81 -11.23 -12.16
CA PHE A 206 -14.11 -10.54 -11.08
C PHE A 206 -12.94 -11.39 -10.57
N ASN A 207 -11.78 -10.77 -10.40
CA ASN A 207 -10.52 -11.42 -10.05
C ASN A 207 -10.27 -11.32 -8.54
N LEU A 208 -10.77 -12.28 -7.77
CA LEU A 208 -10.47 -12.37 -6.34
C LEU A 208 -9.01 -12.74 -6.07
N ASP A 209 -8.38 -13.49 -6.98
CA ASP A 209 -6.98 -13.91 -6.87
C ASP A 209 -6.02 -12.71 -6.96
N PHE A 210 -6.42 -11.64 -7.62
CA PHE A 210 -5.67 -10.39 -7.58
C PHE A 210 -5.58 -9.83 -6.15
N ILE A 211 -6.65 -9.92 -5.35
CA ILE A 211 -6.72 -9.36 -4.00
C ILE A 211 -6.10 -10.32 -2.97
N PHE A 212 -6.51 -11.58 -3.00
CA PHE A 212 -6.19 -12.57 -1.96
C PHE A 212 -5.23 -13.67 -2.42
N GLY A 213 -4.98 -13.77 -3.72
CA GLY A 213 -4.12 -14.80 -4.28
C GLY A 213 -2.67 -14.63 -3.83
N SER A 214 -1.99 -15.77 -3.73
CA SER A 214 -0.61 -15.86 -3.26
C SER A 214 0.44 -15.82 -4.36
N ASP A 215 0.01 -15.91 -5.62
CA ASP A 215 0.91 -15.91 -6.76
C ASP A 215 1.41 -14.50 -7.04
N ALA A 216 2.58 -14.14 -6.50
CA ALA A 216 3.22 -12.86 -6.79
C ALA A 216 4.11 -12.92 -8.05
N SER A 217 3.75 -13.75 -9.05
CA SER A 217 4.56 -13.99 -10.26
C SER A 217 5.03 -12.71 -10.94
N ASP A 218 6.32 -12.68 -11.28
CA ASP A 218 6.95 -11.62 -12.05
C ASP A 218 7.04 -11.92 -13.56
N GLN A 219 6.52 -13.08 -13.97
CA GLN A 219 6.49 -13.55 -15.36
C GLN A 219 5.07 -13.72 -15.91
N ARG A 220 4.07 -13.87 -15.03
CA ARG A 220 2.66 -14.11 -15.36
C ARG A 220 1.80 -13.02 -14.73
N PRO A 221 1.71 -11.82 -15.35
CA PRO A 221 0.91 -10.74 -14.77
C PRO A 221 -0.58 -11.10 -14.68
N GLU A 222 -1.09 -12.00 -15.51
CA GLU A 222 -2.47 -12.50 -15.40
C GLU A 222 -2.76 -13.23 -14.09
N ALA A 223 -1.75 -13.86 -13.49
CA ALA A 223 -1.86 -14.60 -12.23
C ALA A 223 -1.38 -13.79 -11.01
N ALA A 224 -0.72 -12.65 -11.25
CA ALA A 224 -0.10 -11.85 -10.20
C ALA A 224 -1.15 -11.26 -9.23
N GLY A 225 -1.08 -11.63 -7.95
CA GLY A 225 -1.90 -11.14 -6.85
C GLY A 225 -1.10 -10.35 -5.81
N ILE A 226 -1.78 -9.47 -5.07
CA ILE A 226 -1.18 -8.63 -4.01
C ILE A 226 -1.33 -9.23 -2.60
N GLY A 227 -2.08 -10.32 -2.45
CA GLY A 227 -2.49 -10.84 -1.13
C GLY A 227 -1.32 -11.14 -0.19
N VAL A 228 -0.24 -11.73 -0.73
CA VAL A 228 0.95 -12.06 0.05
C VAL A 228 1.71 -10.82 0.51
N SER A 229 1.86 -9.79 -0.34
CA SER A 229 2.51 -8.54 0.05
C SER A 229 1.64 -7.68 0.97
N MET A 230 0.32 -7.82 0.91
CA MET A 230 -0.62 -7.26 1.89
C MET A 230 -0.41 -7.89 3.27
N LEU A 231 -0.23 -9.20 3.37
CA LEU A 231 0.15 -9.86 4.62
C LEU A 231 1.52 -9.39 5.12
N GLY A 232 2.52 -9.27 4.24
CA GLY A 232 3.83 -8.74 4.59
C GLY A 232 3.74 -7.32 5.17
N SER A 233 3.01 -6.43 4.51
CA SER A 233 2.70 -5.08 5.03
C SER A 233 1.98 -5.09 6.38
N LEU A 234 1.02 -6.00 6.57
CA LEU A 234 0.31 -6.15 7.85
C LEU A 234 1.25 -6.55 8.99
N PHE A 235 2.06 -7.60 8.81
CA PHE A 235 3.02 -8.04 9.83
C PHE A 235 4.08 -6.98 10.13
N MET A 236 4.60 -6.29 9.11
CA MET A 236 5.48 -5.14 9.32
C MET A 236 4.83 -4.06 10.18
N MET A 237 3.55 -3.73 9.91
CA MET A 237 2.86 -2.68 10.65
C MET A 237 2.57 -3.06 12.09
N PHE A 238 2.37 -4.34 12.38
CA PHE A 238 2.34 -4.81 13.76
C PHE A 238 3.65 -4.59 14.49
N VAL A 239 4.80 -4.84 13.85
CA VAL A 239 6.11 -4.56 14.46
C VAL A 239 6.28 -3.06 14.72
N VAL A 240 5.97 -2.21 13.74
CA VAL A 240 6.07 -0.75 13.91
C VAL A 240 5.17 -0.27 15.04
N LEU A 241 3.91 -0.71 15.09
CA LEU A 241 3.00 -0.33 16.16
C LEU A 241 3.47 -0.84 17.53
N ALA A 242 3.94 -2.09 17.61
CA ALA A 242 4.38 -2.71 18.86
C ALA A 242 5.65 -2.07 19.43
N LEU A 243 6.52 -1.52 18.59
CA LEU A 243 7.79 -0.93 19.01
C LEU A 243 7.74 0.60 19.03
N ALA A 244 7.35 1.23 17.93
CA ALA A 244 7.45 2.68 17.78
C ALA A 244 6.52 3.43 18.74
N LEU A 245 5.30 2.94 18.97
CA LEU A 245 4.35 3.60 19.87
C LEU A 245 4.82 3.53 21.34
N PRO A 246 5.11 2.36 21.95
CA PRO A 246 5.55 2.31 23.34
C PRO A 246 6.86 3.04 23.58
N ILE A 247 7.86 2.85 22.70
CA ILE A 247 9.17 3.49 22.84
C ILE A 247 9.04 5.01 22.67
N GLY A 248 8.33 5.46 21.64
CA GLY A 248 8.14 6.88 21.37
C GLY A 248 7.37 7.60 22.48
N VAL A 249 6.32 6.96 23.01
CA VAL A 249 5.53 7.51 24.12
C VAL A 249 6.34 7.53 25.41
N ALA A 250 7.03 6.46 25.75
CA ALA A 250 7.88 6.40 26.95
C ALA A 250 9.00 7.45 26.90
N ALA A 251 9.69 7.58 25.76
CA ALA A 251 10.71 8.60 25.57
C ALA A 251 10.14 10.02 25.73
N SER A 252 8.94 10.26 25.20
CA SER A 252 8.29 11.57 25.30
C SER A 252 7.82 11.90 26.72
N ILE A 253 7.25 10.92 27.44
CA ILE A 253 6.89 11.07 28.85
C ILE A 253 8.14 11.41 29.66
N TYR A 254 9.23 10.68 29.45
CA TYR A 254 10.49 10.95 30.15
C TYR A 254 11.01 12.36 29.85
N LEU A 255 11.13 12.72 28.58
CA LEU A 255 11.68 14.01 28.16
C LEU A 255 10.82 15.20 28.59
N GLU A 256 9.50 15.06 28.58
CA GLU A 256 8.60 16.17 28.89
C GLU A 256 8.30 16.30 30.40
N GLU A 257 8.16 15.18 31.11
CA GLU A 257 7.71 15.19 32.50
C GLU A 257 8.82 14.90 33.51
N PHE A 258 9.93 14.26 33.15
CA PHE A 258 10.94 13.80 34.13
C PHE A 258 12.35 14.32 33.86
N ALA A 259 12.71 14.60 32.61
CA ALA A 259 14.06 14.96 32.25
C ALA A 259 14.44 16.37 32.77
N PRO A 260 15.61 16.52 33.40
CA PRO A 260 16.13 17.83 33.76
C PRO A 260 16.56 18.61 32.51
N GLN A 261 16.46 19.94 32.55
CA GLN A 261 16.99 20.81 31.50
C GLN A 261 18.51 20.87 31.60
N ASN A 262 19.20 20.05 30.81
CA ASN A 262 20.66 19.98 30.77
C ASN A 262 21.14 19.67 29.35
N ARG A 263 22.46 19.78 29.14
CA ARG A 263 23.08 19.54 27.83
C ARG A 263 22.82 18.15 27.27
N LEU A 264 22.62 17.14 28.12
CA LEU A 264 22.31 15.77 27.67
C LEU A 264 20.90 15.71 27.07
N THR A 265 19.91 16.28 27.75
CA THR A 265 18.54 16.41 27.23
C THR A 265 18.55 17.19 25.91
N ASP A 266 19.26 18.32 25.84
CA ASP A 266 19.38 19.11 24.60
C ASP A 266 19.98 18.28 23.45
N ILE A 267 21.03 17.50 23.71
CA ILE A 267 21.63 16.61 22.71
C ILE A 267 20.61 15.56 22.23
N ILE A 268 19.85 14.95 23.12
CA ILE A 268 18.82 13.97 22.76
C ILE A 268 17.75 14.62 21.86
N GLU A 269 17.28 15.81 22.21
CA GLU A 269 16.27 16.55 21.44
C GLU A 269 16.75 16.91 20.03
N VAL A 270 17.99 17.38 19.93
CA VAL A 270 18.63 17.68 18.64
C VAL A 270 18.76 16.41 17.79
N ASN A 271 19.14 15.27 18.38
CA ASN A 271 19.25 14.00 17.65
C ASN A 271 17.90 13.48 17.17
N ILE A 272 16.83 13.60 17.97
CA ILE A 272 15.47 13.25 17.54
C ILE A 272 15.06 14.10 16.33
N SER A 273 15.32 15.41 16.39
CA SER A 273 15.01 16.33 15.29
C SER A 273 15.83 16.03 14.04
N ASN A 274 17.12 15.69 14.21
CA ASN A 274 18.00 15.30 13.11
C ASN A 274 17.54 13.99 12.46
N LEU A 275 17.14 12.98 13.24
CA LEU A 275 16.61 11.71 12.73
C LEU A 275 15.36 11.91 11.87
N ALA A 276 14.49 12.86 12.23
CA ALA A 276 13.31 13.19 11.43
C ALA A 276 13.66 13.78 10.04
N ALA A 277 14.86 14.34 9.89
CA ALA A 277 15.34 14.93 8.64
C ALA A 277 16.17 13.96 7.78
N VAL A 278 16.50 12.77 8.29
CA VAL A 278 17.30 11.78 7.56
C VAL A 278 16.48 11.20 6.39
N PRO A 279 17.01 11.16 5.16
CA PRO A 279 16.34 10.53 4.03
C PRO A 279 16.03 9.05 4.30
N SER A 280 14.82 8.58 3.93
CA SER A 280 14.36 7.24 4.30
C SER A 280 15.26 6.11 3.78
N ILE A 281 15.97 6.32 2.68
CA ILE A 281 16.92 5.34 2.12
C ILE A 281 18.10 5.03 3.05
N VAL A 282 18.52 6.00 3.88
CA VAL A 282 19.63 5.81 4.84
C VAL A 282 19.23 4.78 5.90
N PHE A 283 17.97 4.78 6.34
CA PHE A 283 17.45 3.76 7.25
C PHE A 283 17.45 2.36 6.60
N GLY A 284 17.24 2.26 5.29
CA GLY A 284 17.37 1.00 4.54
C GLY A 284 18.80 0.45 4.54
N ILE A 285 19.79 1.30 4.29
CA ILE A 285 21.22 0.91 4.34
C ILE A 285 21.59 0.49 5.77
N LEU A 286 21.12 1.22 6.78
CA LEU A 286 21.32 0.87 8.18
C LEU A 286 20.69 -0.48 8.51
N GLY A 287 19.46 -0.72 8.06
CA GLY A 287 18.76 -1.99 8.23
C GLY A 287 19.50 -3.16 7.61
N LEU A 288 20.00 -2.99 6.40
CA LEU A 288 20.83 -3.99 5.73
C LEU A 288 22.12 -4.27 6.52
N ALA A 289 22.84 -3.22 6.95
CA ALA A 289 24.11 -3.38 7.66
C ALA A 289 23.93 -3.99 9.06
N VAL A 290 22.94 -3.53 9.82
CA VAL A 290 22.76 -3.93 11.23
C VAL A 290 21.88 -5.17 11.35
N PHE A 291 20.67 -5.15 10.79
CA PHE A 291 19.71 -6.24 11.03
C PHE A 291 20.03 -7.47 10.18
N ILE A 292 20.39 -7.29 8.90
CA ILE A 292 20.68 -8.43 8.02
C ILE A 292 22.14 -8.87 8.19
N ASN A 293 23.11 -7.99 7.97
CA ASN A 293 24.52 -8.42 7.92
C ASN A 293 25.12 -8.69 9.31
N TYR A 294 24.85 -7.83 10.30
CA TYR A 294 25.44 -7.99 11.65
C TYR A 294 24.62 -8.94 12.53
N MET A 295 23.29 -8.77 12.59
CA MET A 295 22.40 -9.61 13.40
C MET A 295 21.92 -10.89 12.70
N HIS A 296 22.28 -11.10 11.43
CA HIS A 296 21.95 -12.30 10.65
C HIS A 296 20.45 -12.57 10.54
N LEU A 297 19.61 -11.53 10.56
CA LEU A 297 18.17 -11.67 10.36
C LEU A 297 17.84 -11.97 8.88
N PRO A 298 16.75 -12.70 8.60
CA PRO A 298 16.41 -13.07 7.23
C PRO A 298 16.13 -11.84 6.36
N THR A 299 16.64 -11.87 5.13
CA THR A 299 16.35 -10.84 4.13
C THR A 299 14.86 -10.85 3.79
N SER A 300 14.30 -9.68 3.48
CA SER A 300 12.88 -9.53 3.15
C SER A 300 11.91 -10.02 4.23
N ALA A 301 12.34 -10.26 5.46
CA ALA A 301 11.43 -10.60 6.54
C ALA A 301 10.62 -9.36 6.97
N PRO A 302 9.29 -9.47 7.16
CA PRO A 302 8.47 -8.39 7.73
C PRO A 302 8.98 -7.88 9.08
N LEU A 303 9.66 -8.73 9.88
CA LEU A 303 10.32 -8.28 11.10
C LEU A 303 11.39 -7.22 10.82
N VAL A 304 12.27 -7.46 9.85
CA VAL A 304 13.36 -6.53 9.49
C VAL A 304 12.78 -5.23 8.92
N GLY A 305 11.80 -5.34 8.01
CA GLY A 305 11.10 -4.17 7.48
C GLY A 305 10.45 -3.34 8.59
N GLY A 306 9.76 -3.99 9.53
CA GLY A 306 9.16 -3.35 10.68
C GLY A 306 10.17 -2.67 11.61
N LEU A 307 11.34 -3.27 11.85
CA LEU A 307 12.42 -2.65 12.64
C LEU A 307 12.98 -1.39 11.97
N VAL A 308 13.23 -1.45 10.66
CA VAL A 308 13.71 -0.29 9.89
C VAL A 308 12.69 0.84 9.90
N LEU A 309 11.42 0.52 9.62
CA LEU A 309 10.33 1.49 9.64
C LEU A 309 10.09 2.05 11.05
N THR A 310 10.31 1.26 12.10
CA THR A 310 10.27 1.73 13.51
C THR A 310 11.28 2.85 13.73
N LEU A 311 12.54 2.66 13.32
CA LEU A 311 13.59 3.69 13.47
C LEU A 311 13.22 5.00 12.76
N MET A 312 12.60 4.89 11.58
CA MET A 312 12.15 6.04 10.82
C MET A 312 10.91 6.72 11.42
N THR A 313 10.01 5.95 12.03
CA THR A 313 8.72 6.44 12.55
C THR A 313 8.83 7.03 13.96
N LEU A 314 9.85 6.61 14.73
CA LEU A 314 10.07 7.04 16.11
C LEU A 314 10.12 8.56 16.28
N PRO A 315 10.88 9.34 15.49
CA PRO A 315 10.92 10.80 15.63
C PRO A 315 9.55 11.45 15.48
N THR A 316 8.75 11.00 14.52
CA THR A 316 7.38 11.50 14.29
C THR A 316 6.48 11.25 15.49
N ILE A 317 6.55 10.06 16.09
CA ILE A 317 5.77 9.73 17.30
C ILE A 317 6.26 10.53 18.50
N ILE A 318 7.57 10.70 18.67
CA ILE A 318 8.14 11.45 19.80
C ILE A 318 7.71 12.91 19.74
N ILE A 319 7.90 13.58 18.59
CA ILE A 319 7.58 15.01 18.43
C ILE A 319 6.09 15.27 18.67
N SER A 320 5.22 14.44 18.08
CA SER A 320 3.77 14.57 18.24
C SER A 320 3.28 14.26 19.65
N THR A 321 3.88 13.26 20.32
CA THR A 321 3.54 12.91 21.71
C THR A 321 3.94 14.04 22.65
N ARG A 322 5.13 14.61 22.51
CA ARG A 322 5.58 15.74 23.33
C ARG A 322 4.69 16.97 23.16
N ALA A 323 4.34 17.31 21.92
CA ALA A 323 3.40 18.39 21.66
C ALA A 323 2.04 18.15 22.34
N SER A 324 1.57 16.90 22.36
CA SER A 324 0.32 16.51 23.01
C SER A 324 0.39 16.58 24.54
N LEU A 325 1.49 16.13 25.15
CA LEU A 325 1.73 16.24 26.59
C LEU A 325 1.81 17.70 27.04
N LYS A 326 2.55 18.53 26.29
CA LYS A 326 2.71 19.97 26.54
C LYS A 326 1.42 20.77 26.41
N ALA A 327 0.49 20.31 25.57
CA ALA A 327 -0.81 20.95 25.40
C ALA A 327 -1.75 20.78 26.62
N VAL A 328 -1.49 19.81 27.51
CA VAL A 328 -2.26 19.64 28.73
C VAL A 328 -2.00 20.83 29.67
N PRO A 329 -3.04 21.54 30.16
CA PRO A 329 -2.84 22.69 31.04
C PRO A 329 -2.03 22.38 32.30
N PRO A 330 -1.10 23.26 32.73
CA PRO A 330 -0.33 23.07 33.96
C PRO A 330 -1.21 22.90 35.21
N SER A 331 -2.36 23.59 35.25
CA SER A 331 -3.32 23.51 36.37
C SER A 331 -3.80 22.09 36.67
N ILE A 332 -3.85 21.19 35.68
CA ILE A 332 -4.20 19.78 35.89
C ILE A 332 -3.10 19.06 36.69
N ARG A 333 -1.83 19.37 36.42
CA ARG A 333 -0.69 18.80 37.15
C ARG A 333 -0.67 19.32 38.58
N ASP A 334 -0.83 20.64 38.74
CA ASP A 334 -0.82 21.29 40.05
C ASP A 334 -1.99 20.80 40.92
N ALA A 335 -3.19 20.62 40.35
CA ALA A 335 -4.33 20.07 41.07
C ALA A 335 -4.09 18.62 41.53
N ALA A 336 -3.54 17.77 40.66
CA ALA A 336 -3.22 16.38 41.01
C ALA A 336 -2.16 16.30 42.13
N LEU A 337 -1.12 17.13 42.05
CA LEU A 337 -0.11 17.21 43.12
C LEU A 337 -0.69 17.80 44.41
N GLY A 338 -1.57 18.79 44.30
CA GLY A 338 -2.23 19.46 45.44
C GLY A 338 -3.13 18.54 46.27
N VAL A 339 -3.69 17.48 45.67
CA VAL A 339 -4.42 16.42 46.39
C VAL A 339 -3.53 15.28 46.88
N GLY A 340 -2.22 15.43 46.80
CA GLY A 340 -1.23 14.46 47.31
C GLY A 340 -0.85 13.36 46.32
N ALA A 341 -1.21 13.46 45.03
CA ALA A 341 -0.75 12.51 44.04
C ALA A 341 0.77 12.69 43.77
N SER A 342 1.48 11.59 43.60
CA SER A 342 2.88 11.62 43.12
C SER A 342 2.95 12.12 41.66
N LYS A 343 4.13 12.59 41.24
CA LYS A 343 4.37 13.01 39.85
C LYS A 343 4.02 11.89 38.85
N MET A 344 4.39 10.65 39.17
CA MET A 344 4.01 9.46 38.37
C MET A 344 2.49 9.30 38.29
N GLN A 345 1.78 9.40 39.41
CA GLN A 345 0.32 9.30 39.41
C GLN A 345 -0.34 10.43 38.62
N ALA A 346 0.14 11.67 38.74
CA ALA A 346 -0.34 12.80 37.96
C ALA A 346 -0.19 12.54 36.45
N VAL A 347 0.98 12.06 36.02
CA VAL A 347 1.23 11.75 34.61
C VAL A 347 0.34 10.62 34.10
N PHE A 348 0.35 9.45 34.75
CA PHE A 348 -0.34 8.27 34.21
C PHE A 348 -1.87 8.33 34.35
N HIS A 349 -2.40 8.99 35.38
CA HIS A 349 -3.85 9.04 35.60
C HIS A 349 -4.52 10.27 35.00
N HIS A 350 -3.78 11.37 34.78
CA HIS A 350 -4.36 12.64 34.33
C HIS A 350 -3.74 13.11 33.01
N VAL A 351 -2.43 13.37 32.96
CA VAL A 351 -1.79 13.97 31.78
C VAL A 351 -1.83 13.04 30.57
N LEU A 352 -1.38 11.79 30.72
CA LEU A 352 -1.30 10.83 29.62
C LEU A 352 -2.67 10.50 29.03
N PRO A 353 -3.73 10.22 29.83
CA PRO A 353 -5.08 10.04 29.29
C PRO A 353 -5.62 11.26 28.55
N LEU A 354 -5.33 12.49 29.03
CA LEU A 354 -5.75 13.73 28.36
C LEU A 354 -4.98 13.99 27.06
N ALA A 355 -3.69 13.62 27.01
CA ALA A 355 -2.86 13.74 25.82
C ALA A 355 -3.11 12.62 24.79
N ALA A 356 -3.69 11.49 25.20
CA ALA A 356 -3.85 10.29 24.37
C ALA A 356 -4.47 10.53 22.99
N PRO A 357 -5.51 11.38 22.80
CA PRO A 357 -6.05 11.65 21.47
C PRO A 357 -5.03 12.31 20.53
N GLY A 358 -4.17 13.18 21.06
CA GLY A 358 -3.07 13.81 20.31
C GLY A 358 -1.96 12.82 19.98
N ILE A 359 -1.59 11.97 20.95
CA ILE A 359 -0.61 10.89 20.76
C ILE A 359 -1.05 9.95 19.64
N LEU A 360 -2.29 9.46 19.70
CA LEU A 360 -2.84 8.57 18.69
C LEU A 360 -2.89 9.23 17.31
N THR A 361 -3.12 10.54 17.23
CA THR A 361 -3.05 11.27 15.95
C THR A 361 -1.64 11.25 15.37
N GLY A 362 -0.64 11.49 16.21
CA GLY A 362 0.77 11.37 15.84
C GLY A 362 1.15 9.97 15.38
N THR A 363 0.67 8.95 16.08
CA THR A 363 0.85 7.54 15.71
C THR A 363 0.20 7.21 14.37
N ILE A 364 -1.03 7.66 14.12
CA ILE A 364 -1.72 7.47 12.84
C ILE A 364 -0.90 8.06 11.69
N ILE A 365 -0.40 9.30 11.86
CA ILE A 365 0.43 9.96 10.83
C ILE A 365 1.72 9.16 10.60
N GLY A 366 2.39 8.74 11.67
CA GLY A 366 3.62 7.95 11.58
C GLY A 366 3.42 6.61 10.88
N LEU A 367 2.36 5.87 11.22
CA LEU A 367 2.04 4.59 10.58
C LEU A 367 1.65 4.77 9.11
N ALA A 368 0.86 5.80 8.78
CA ALA A 368 0.50 6.10 7.40
C ALA A 368 1.73 6.42 6.54
N GLN A 369 2.69 7.17 7.09
CA GLN A 369 3.97 7.44 6.44
C GLN A 369 4.76 6.14 6.25
N ALA A 370 4.96 5.35 7.32
CA ALA A 370 5.71 4.11 7.29
C ALA A 370 5.15 3.09 6.28
N LEU A 371 3.83 2.96 6.18
CA LEU A 371 3.17 2.07 5.22
C LEU A 371 3.43 2.50 3.77
N GLY A 372 3.61 3.79 3.52
CA GLY A 372 3.90 4.35 2.19
C GLY A 372 5.39 4.32 1.80
N GLU A 373 6.28 3.98 2.73
CA GLU A 373 7.72 3.96 2.45
C GLU A 373 8.10 2.78 1.56
N THR A 374 8.84 3.10 0.50
CA THR A 374 9.32 2.10 -0.47
C THR A 374 10.84 2.00 -0.41
N ALA A 375 11.55 3.13 -0.45
CA ALA A 375 13.01 3.20 -0.55
C ALA A 375 13.77 2.33 0.46
N PRO A 376 13.50 2.40 1.79
CA PRO A 376 14.21 1.55 2.75
C PRO A 376 13.93 0.05 2.54
N LEU A 377 12.72 -0.30 2.12
CA LEU A 377 12.29 -1.69 1.91
C LEU A 377 12.99 -2.33 0.71
N LEU A 378 13.28 -1.55 -0.34
CA LEU A 378 14.03 -2.03 -1.50
C LEU A 378 15.43 -2.51 -1.10
N LEU A 379 16.09 -1.79 -0.17
CA LEU A 379 17.46 -2.08 0.23
C LEU A 379 17.60 -3.32 1.11
N ILE A 380 16.54 -3.73 1.80
CA ILE A 380 16.52 -4.93 2.65
C ILE A 380 15.97 -6.17 1.92
N GLY A 381 15.82 -6.09 0.59
CA GLY A 381 15.57 -7.24 -0.27
C GLY A 381 14.11 -7.49 -0.66
N MET A 382 13.14 -6.69 -0.20
CA MET A 382 11.70 -6.94 -0.38
C MET A 382 11.19 -6.87 -1.83
N VAL A 383 12.06 -6.56 -2.78
CA VAL A 383 11.80 -6.60 -4.24
C VAL A 383 12.22 -7.93 -4.85
N GLY A 384 13.25 -8.56 -4.28
CA GLY A 384 13.88 -9.75 -4.85
C GLY A 384 13.25 -11.07 -4.39
N PHE A 385 12.52 -11.06 -3.27
CA PHE A 385 11.83 -12.24 -2.76
C PHE A 385 10.33 -12.16 -2.99
N ILE A 386 9.88 -12.96 -3.94
CA ILE A 386 8.49 -13.18 -4.30
C ILE A 386 8.02 -14.40 -3.50
N ALA A 387 7.29 -14.17 -2.41
CA ALA A 387 6.64 -15.27 -1.72
C ALA A 387 5.47 -15.77 -2.59
N SER A 388 5.53 -17.03 -2.99
CA SER A 388 4.49 -17.66 -3.82
C SER A 388 3.35 -18.27 -3.00
N ASN A 389 3.53 -18.35 -1.68
CA ASN A 389 2.60 -18.96 -0.75
C ASN A 389 2.37 -18.03 0.46
N PRO A 390 1.17 -18.06 1.07
CA PRO A 390 0.93 -17.42 2.36
C PRO A 390 1.83 -18.05 3.44
N PRO A 391 2.16 -17.31 4.51
CA PRO A 391 2.93 -17.86 5.62
C PRO A 391 2.15 -18.95 6.36
N ASP A 392 2.81 -20.05 6.71
CA ASP A 392 2.25 -21.22 7.40
C ASP A 392 1.84 -20.96 8.88
N GLY A 393 1.87 -19.70 9.33
CA GLY A 393 1.50 -19.30 10.69
C GLY A 393 1.98 -17.89 11.06
N ILE A 394 1.67 -17.45 12.29
CA ILE A 394 2.00 -16.10 12.78
C ILE A 394 3.51 -15.87 12.80
N VAL A 395 4.30 -16.82 13.31
CA VAL A 395 5.77 -16.72 13.40
C VAL A 395 6.38 -16.62 12.00
N ALA A 396 5.91 -17.47 11.07
CA ALA A 396 6.31 -17.41 9.67
C ALA A 396 5.91 -16.06 9.04
N GLY A 397 4.79 -15.47 9.43
CA GLY A 397 4.38 -14.14 8.98
C GLY A 397 5.38 -13.03 9.30
N PHE A 398 6.14 -13.14 10.40
CA PHE A 398 7.18 -12.17 10.75
C PHE A 398 8.55 -12.49 10.16
N LEU A 399 8.90 -13.78 10.05
CA LEU A 399 10.27 -14.23 9.78
C LEU A 399 10.49 -14.75 8.36
N SER A 400 9.45 -15.30 7.72
CA SER A 400 9.57 -15.80 6.35
C SER A 400 9.73 -14.63 5.38
N PRO A 401 10.61 -14.73 4.39
CA PRO A 401 10.76 -13.71 3.35
C PRO A 401 9.42 -13.41 2.69
N ASN A 402 9.05 -12.12 2.67
CA ASN A 402 7.82 -11.63 2.05
C ASN A 402 8.04 -10.21 1.50
N SER A 403 7.27 -9.83 0.50
CA SER A 403 7.29 -8.46 -0.01
C SER A 403 6.35 -7.56 0.80
N ALA A 404 6.43 -6.26 0.52
CA ALA A 404 5.55 -5.23 1.03
C ALA A 404 4.73 -4.65 -0.13
N MET A 405 3.49 -4.23 0.10
CA MET A 405 2.66 -3.66 -0.97
C MET A 405 3.35 -2.54 -1.76
N PRO A 406 4.01 -1.53 -1.14
CA PRO A 406 4.69 -0.48 -1.92
C PRO A 406 5.85 -1.00 -2.76
N ALA A 407 6.64 -1.94 -2.21
CA ALA A 407 7.76 -2.56 -2.92
C ALA A 407 7.27 -3.42 -4.09
N GLN A 408 6.17 -4.16 -3.91
CA GLN A 408 5.54 -4.97 -4.96
C GLN A 408 4.95 -4.11 -6.08
N ILE A 409 4.27 -3.02 -5.73
CA ILE A 409 3.72 -2.05 -6.69
C ILE A 409 4.85 -1.42 -7.51
N TYR A 410 5.94 -1.02 -6.84
CA TYR A 410 7.12 -0.50 -7.51
C TYR A 410 7.71 -1.53 -8.49
N GLU A 411 7.84 -2.79 -8.06
CA GLU A 411 8.37 -3.85 -8.92
C GLU A 411 7.48 -4.12 -10.14
N TRP A 412 6.16 -4.09 -10.00
CA TRP A 412 5.25 -4.20 -11.16
C TRP A 412 5.34 -2.99 -12.09
N SER A 413 5.48 -1.77 -11.55
CA SER A 413 5.49 -0.54 -12.34
C SER A 413 6.65 -0.43 -13.34
N LYS A 414 7.77 -1.13 -13.08
CA LYS A 414 8.97 -1.14 -13.93
C LYS A 414 9.02 -2.29 -14.94
N ARG A 415 8.03 -3.19 -14.93
CA ARG A 415 7.97 -4.32 -15.86
C ARG A 415 7.45 -3.86 -17.22
N ALA A 416 7.96 -4.46 -18.29
CA ALA A 416 7.65 -4.06 -19.66
C ALA A 416 6.25 -4.49 -20.14
N ASP A 417 5.65 -5.52 -19.53
CA ASP A 417 4.31 -5.97 -19.90
C ASP A 417 3.25 -4.97 -19.40
N PRO A 418 2.39 -4.42 -20.28
CA PRO A 418 1.33 -3.49 -19.89
C PRO A 418 0.36 -4.06 -18.83
N ALA A 419 0.23 -5.38 -18.73
CA ALA A 419 -0.57 -6.01 -17.68
C ALA A 419 0.03 -5.81 -16.28
N PHE A 420 1.35 -5.74 -16.12
CA PHE A 420 1.95 -5.39 -14.82
C PHE A 420 1.67 -3.94 -14.44
N TYR A 421 1.60 -3.04 -15.42
CA TYR A 421 1.21 -1.65 -15.17
C TYR A 421 -0.23 -1.57 -14.62
N GLU A 422 -1.17 -2.34 -15.20
CA GLU A 422 -2.52 -2.49 -14.66
C GLU A 422 -2.51 -3.05 -13.22
N ARG A 423 -1.72 -4.09 -12.96
CA ARG A 423 -1.56 -4.66 -11.60
C ARG A 423 -0.99 -3.65 -10.61
N ALA A 424 -0.05 -2.80 -11.01
CA ALA A 424 0.51 -1.75 -10.18
C ALA A 424 -0.57 -0.74 -9.75
N TRP A 425 -1.39 -0.24 -10.68
CA TRP A 425 -2.50 0.67 -10.35
C TRP A 425 -3.58 0.01 -9.50
N GLY A 426 -3.94 -1.24 -9.81
CA GLY A 426 -4.84 -2.03 -8.97
C GLY A 426 -4.28 -2.20 -7.55
N GLY A 427 -2.96 -2.39 -7.44
CA GLY A 427 -2.26 -2.51 -6.17
C GLY A 427 -2.30 -1.21 -5.37
N ILE A 428 -2.18 -0.05 -6.03
CA ILE A 428 -2.35 1.26 -5.39
C ILE A 428 -3.76 1.40 -4.81
N ILE A 429 -4.80 0.96 -5.51
CA ILE A 429 -6.18 0.97 -4.99
C ILE A 429 -6.25 0.13 -3.70
N ILE A 430 -5.70 -1.08 -3.70
CA ILE A 430 -5.70 -1.97 -2.52
C ILE A 430 -4.89 -1.36 -1.38
N LEU A 431 -3.72 -0.78 -1.66
CA LEU A 431 -2.89 -0.08 -0.68
C LEU A 431 -3.64 1.10 -0.05
N LEU A 432 -4.37 1.90 -0.84
CA LEU A 432 -5.18 3.00 -0.34
C LEU A 432 -6.34 2.50 0.54
N ILE A 433 -7.04 1.44 0.11
CA ILE A 433 -8.10 0.81 0.92
C ILE A 433 -7.53 0.28 2.23
N PHE A 434 -6.37 -0.39 2.19
CA PHE A 434 -5.69 -0.89 3.37
C PHE A 434 -5.32 0.25 4.33
N LEU A 435 -4.72 1.33 3.81
CA LEU A 435 -4.35 2.51 4.58
C LEU A 435 -5.57 3.19 5.21
N VAL A 436 -6.64 3.39 4.44
CA VAL A 436 -7.90 3.97 4.94
C VAL A 436 -8.51 3.08 6.01
N THR A 437 -8.51 1.76 5.82
CA THR A 437 -9.04 0.80 6.80
C THR A 437 -8.25 0.84 8.10
N MET A 438 -6.91 0.77 8.02
CA MET A 438 -6.03 0.85 9.17
C MET A 438 -6.20 2.18 9.92
N ASN A 439 -6.21 3.30 9.20
CA ASN A 439 -6.40 4.62 9.80
C ASN A 439 -7.79 4.78 10.41
N THR A 440 -8.82 4.25 9.78
CA THR A 440 -10.19 4.26 10.33
C THR A 440 -10.25 3.49 11.64
N ILE A 441 -9.65 2.29 11.71
CA ILE A 441 -9.56 1.52 12.96
C ILE A 441 -8.85 2.34 14.05
N ALA A 442 -7.71 2.96 13.72
CA ALA A 442 -6.97 3.78 14.67
C ALA A 442 -7.75 5.03 15.13
N VAL A 443 -8.52 5.68 14.24
CA VAL A 443 -9.40 6.81 14.58
C VAL A 443 -10.57 6.35 15.45
N LEU A 444 -11.16 5.19 15.19
CA LEU A 444 -12.22 4.62 16.02
C LEU A 444 -11.71 4.32 17.44
N LEU A 445 -10.49 3.77 17.56
CA LEU A 445 -9.81 3.60 18.84
C LEU A 445 -9.60 4.95 19.54
N ARG A 446 -9.14 5.98 18.81
CA ARG A 446 -8.97 7.34 19.35
C ARG A 446 -10.26 7.92 19.92
N ARG A 447 -11.40 7.81 19.22
CA ARG A 447 -12.70 8.34 19.69
C ARG A 447 -13.12 7.75 21.02
N ARG A 448 -12.74 6.50 21.33
CA ARG A 448 -13.04 5.87 22.62
C ARG A 448 -12.26 6.49 23.79
N PHE A 449 -11.06 7.02 23.52
CA PHE A 449 -10.21 7.67 24.53
C PHE A 449 -10.40 9.19 24.60
N GLU A 450 -11.23 9.77 23.73
CA GLU A 450 -11.48 11.21 23.68
C GLU A 450 -12.35 11.65 24.86
N ARG A 451 -11.71 12.09 25.95
CA ARG A 451 -12.38 12.80 27.04
C ARG A 451 -12.33 14.30 26.74
N ARG A 452 -13.48 14.90 26.49
CA ARG A 452 -13.62 16.35 26.35
C ARG A 452 -13.46 17.01 27.72
N TRP A 453 -12.63 18.03 27.78
CA TRP A 453 -12.44 18.90 28.94
C TRP A 453 -12.89 20.31 28.60
#